data_AF-A0AAW4FNI1-F1
#
_entry.id   AF-A0AAW4FNI1-F1
#
_cell.length_a   1.000
_cell.length_b   1.000
_cell.length_c   1.000
_cell.angle_alpha   90.00
_cell.angle_beta   90.00
_cell.angle_gamma   90.00
#
_symmetry.space_group_name_H-M   'P 1'
#
loop_
_entity.id
_entity.type
_entity.pdbx_description
1 polymer ?
#
loop_
_entity_poly.entity_id
_entity_poly.type
_entity_poly.pdbx_seq_one_letter_code
_entity_poly.pdbx_strand_id
1 'polypeptide(L)'
;MNRRGKHLANCYRVAERGLGRKLTSSSEQLGLIFWRAMAVFVFLFCLAGCATQRVELATLPKTVSPTLQSPQTIHASSETFDLLYVTDRARVAASESALAYGAERASFLSFGSVSITPTRSSLSSKKRLRASAFSETGRFPATPYGVEATANGLRRPPAALAAHHQAAASLQAEVARRLATADRKEVVVFIHGYGNSFDDAALATGEICRSLQNQFVCVVLTWPAGGSGGLFFGYNIDRESSEFSVADLKKAIRIIAETQGVERLHLMAHSRGTDVLASVIQQLGIEAYVGRSSIWQRFKIANVVFFAPDIDLDVASSKMFAWVSDPDLAFGSISRPSEIPPQGPLHLTVYSSPGDKALGASTLLFGSALRLGQLAVDRVPKDRSEAATRWAGSQMGGLVDFIEFSGGGLIGHSYFLSDPAVKADFVALIRDRVKAGDPRRQIVEIKRPFWRVTDVQQALR
;
A
#
# COMPACT_ATOMS: atom_id res chain seq x y z
N MET A 1 -36.29 -60.01 59.61
CA MET A 1 -35.14 -60.45 60.43
C MET A 1 -33.90 -60.59 59.54
N ASN A 2 -32.99 -59.60 59.50
CA ASN A 2 -31.57 -59.71 59.90
C ASN A 2 -30.78 -58.42 59.57
N ARG A 3 -29.73 -58.18 60.36
CA ARG A 3 -28.95 -56.93 60.59
C ARG A 3 -28.06 -56.46 59.41
N ARG A 4 -28.06 -55.14 59.14
CA ARG A 4 -27.03 -54.09 59.37
C ARG A 4 -25.69 -54.18 58.62
N GLY A 5 -25.41 -53.11 57.84
CA GLY A 5 -24.18 -52.31 57.97
C GLY A 5 -23.07 -52.55 56.95
N LYS A 6 -23.01 -51.75 55.87
CA LYS A 6 -21.78 -51.50 55.10
C LYS A 6 -21.39 -50.03 55.22
N HIS A 7 -20.13 -49.84 55.57
CA HIS A 7 -19.46 -48.61 55.97
C HIS A 7 -19.22 -47.60 54.84
N LEU A 8 -19.45 -46.33 55.18
CA LEU A 8 -18.85 -45.14 54.57
C LEU A 8 -17.53 -44.81 55.29
N ALA A 9 -16.71 -44.01 54.60
CA ALA A 9 -15.50 -43.30 55.01
C ALA A 9 -14.17 -44.09 54.96
N ASN A 10 -13.27 -43.66 54.07
CA ASN A 10 -11.99 -43.19 54.58
C ASN A 10 -11.33 -42.13 53.68
N CYS A 11 -10.82 -41.13 54.38
CA CYS A 11 -10.24 -39.88 53.95
C CYS A 11 -8.71 -39.92 54.17
N TYR A 12 -7.98 -39.12 53.37
CA TYR A 12 -6.66 -38.54 53.65
C TYR A 12 -5.48 -39.45 54.08
N ARG A 13 -4.48 -39.55 53.18
CA ARG A 13 -3.07 -39.71 53.55
C ARG A 13 -2.23 -38.64 52.85
N VAL A 14 -1.66 -37.76 53.67
CA VAL A 14 -0.65 -36.74 53.35
C VAL A 14 0.73 -37.26 53.78
N ALA A 15 1.78 -36.62 53.25
CA ALA A 15 3.21 -36.69 53.57
C ALA A 15 3.99 -37.74 52.76
N GLU A 16 5.13 -37.45 52.12
CA GLU A 16 6.00 -36.27 52.05
C GLU A 16 7.05 -36.62 50.96
N ARG A 17 7.32 -35.71 50.00
CA ARG A 17 8.65 -35.53 49.36
C ARG A 17 8.61 -34.44 48.29
N GLY A 18 9.38 -33.38 48.55
CA GLY A 18 10.16 -32.67 47.53
C GLY A 18 9.47 -31.50 46.82
N LEU A 19 9.76 -30.27 47.27
CA LEU A 19 10.04 -29.13 46.39
C LEU A 19 10.52 -27.94 47.22
N GLY A 20 11.84 -27.74 47.24
CA GLY A 20 12.43 -26.49 47.71
C GLY A 20 12.07 -25.35 46.76
N ARG A 21 11.06 -24.55 47.11
CA ARG A 21 10.84 -23.24 46.50
C ARG A 21 11.58 -22.19 47.33
N LYS A 22 12.63 -21.60 46.74
CA LYS A 22 13.20 -20.34 47.23
C LYS A 22 12.11 -19.27 47.14
N LEU A 23 11.70 -18.74 48.29
CA LEU A 23 10.90 -17.53 48.40
C LEU A 23 11.80 -16.34 48.02
N THR A 24 11.66 -15.82 46.81
CA THR A 24 12.22 -14.51 46.45
C THR A 24 11.45 -13.44 47.21
N SER A 25 12.15 -12.58 47.95
CA SER A 25 11.55 -11.56 48.82
C SER A 25 10.75 -10.53 48.01
N SER A 26 9.70 -9.96 48.62
CA SER A 26 8.85 -8.94 48.00
C SER A 26 9.61 -7.72 47.47
N SER A 27 10.80 -7.45 48.02
CA SER A 27 11.72 -6.39 47.57
C SER A 27 12.26 -6.60 46.15
N GLU A 28 12.48 -7.85 45.71
CA GLU A 28 12.99 -8.12 44.34
C GLU A 28 11.89 -7.96 43.28
N GLN A 29 10.64 -8.30 43.61
CA GLN A 29 9.49 -8.04 42.73
C GLN A 29 9.17 -6.55 42.61
N LEU A 30 9.29 -5.79 43.70
CA LEU A 30 9.15 -4.33 43.69
C LEU A 30 10.26 -3.66 42.87
N GLY A 31 11.50 -4.15 42.95
CA GLY A 31 12.61 -3.67 42.12
C GLY A 31 12.40 -3.90 40.62
N LEU A 32 11.86 -5.06 40.24
CA LEU A 32 11.58 -5.40 38.84
C LEU A 32 10.42 -4.58 38.25
N ILE A 33 9.40 -4.27 39.06
CA ILE A 33 8.28 -3.40 38.67
C ILE A 33 8.76 -1.94 38.56
N PHE A 34 9.63 -1.49 39.47
CA PHE A 34 10.23 -0.16 39.41
C PHE A 34 11.11 0.03 38.17
N TRP A 35 11.94 -0.96 37.82
CA TRP A 35 12.76 -0.92 36.60
C TRP A 35 11.94 -0.97 35.31
N ARG A 36 10.84 -1.72 35.29
CA ARG A 36 9.89 -1.72 34.15
C ARG A 36 9.15 -0.39 34.02
N ALA A 37 8.76 0.23 35.13
CA ALA A 37 8.16 1.56 35.13
C ALA A 37 9.15 2.65 34.70
N MET A 38 10.42 2.57 35.12
CA MET A 38 11.48 3.48 34.67
C MET A 38 11.79 3.33 33.19
N ALA A 39 11.82 2.09 32.66
CA ALA A 39 12.03 1.85 31.23
C ALA A 39 10.89 2.44 30.38
N VAL A 40 9.64 2.35 30.85
CA VAL A 40 8.48 2.99 30.21
C VAL A 40 8.56 4.51 30.31
N PHE A 41 9.03 5.07 31.42
CA PHE A 41 9.17 6.51 31.63
C PHE A 41 10.31 7.13 30.79
N VAL A 42 11.43 6.42 30.64
CA VAL A 42 12.54 6.80 29.74
C VAL A 42 12.10 6.71 28.27
N PHE A 43 11.29 5.71 27.91
CA PHE A 43 10.72 5.60 26.56
C PHE A 43 9.72 6.72 26.24
N LEU A 44 8.95 7.18 27.23
CA LEU A 44 8.06 8.35 27.13
C LEU A 44 8.85 9.68 27.05
N PHE A 45 9.99 9.81 27.74
CA PHE A 45 10.84 11.00 27.63
C PHE A 45 11.60 11.09 26.29
N CYS A 46 11.94 9.95 25.67
CA CYS A 46 12.51 9.93 24.32
C CYS A 46 11.50 10.31 23.20
N LEU A 47 10.21 10.39 23.50
CA LEU A 47 9.16 10.79 22.56
C LEU A 47 8.86 12.31 22.56
N ALA A 48 9.53 13.11 23.40
CA ALA A 48 9.36 14.57 23.47
C ALA A 48 10.63 15.38 23.08
N GLY A 49 11.67 14.74 22.56
CA GLY A 49 12.99 15.36 22.33
C GLY A 49 13.50 15.25 20.89
N CYS A 50 12.85 15.90 19.94
CA CYS A 50 13.49 16.32 18.68
C CYS A 50 13.15 17.80 18.42
N ALA A 51 13.54 18.64 19.37
CA ALA A 51 13.74 20.05 19.13
C ALA A 51 14.98 20.23 18.23
N THR A 52 14.81 21.02 17.19
CA THR A 52 15.80 21.39 16.18
C THR A 52 17.09 21.92 16.81
N GLN A 53 18.21 21.25 16.56
CA GLN A 53 19.55 21.83 16.73
C GLN A 53 20.05 22.34 15.38
N ARG A 54 20.50 23.60 15.40
CA ARG A 54 21.07 24.34 14.28
C ARG A 54 22.39 23.69 13.87
N VAL A 55 22.59 23.47 12.58
CA VAL A 55 23.93 23.29 12.01
C VAL A 55 24.18 24.48 11.11
N GLU A 56 25.20 25.25 11.47
CA GLU A 56 25.74 26.38 10.73
C GLU A 56 26.48 25.84 9.50
N LEU A 57 26.06 26.26 8.31
CA LEU A 57 26.58 25.75 7.04
C LEU A 57 27.91 26.45 6.73
N ALA A 58 29.01 25.70 6.81
CA ALA A 58 30.30 26.16 6.29
C ALA A 58 30.20 26.30 4.76
N THR A 59 30.44 27.52 4.28
CA THR A 59 30.64 27.81 2.85
C THR A 59 32.04 27.38 2.45
N LEU A 60 32.23 26.80 1.26
CA LEU A 60 33.47 26.78 0.47
C LEU A 60 33.22 26.15 -0.93
N PRO A 61 34.10 26.35 -1.94
CA PRO A 61 33.84 27.23 -3.08
C PRO A 61 33.56 26.51 -4.41
N LYS A 62 33.09 27.30 -5.38
CA LYS A 62 32.87 26.93 -6.79
C LYS A 62 34.16 26.44 -7.46
N THR A 63 34.06 25.34 -8.21
CA THR A 63 35.00 25.05 -9.29
C THR A 63 34.25 24.43 -10.48
N VAL A 64 34.73 24.77 -11.67
CA VAL A 64 34.04 24.69 -12.97
C VAL A 64 34.27 23.33 -13.65
N SER A 65 33.17 22.81 -14.22
CA SER A 65 32.87 21.82 -15.29
C SER A 65 33.96 20.89 -15.90
N PRO A 66 33.53 19.72 -16.41
CA PRO A 66 33.15 19.66 -17.83
C PRO A 66 31.78 19.01 -18.10
N THR A 67 31.27 19.29 -19.29
CA THR A 67 29.89 19.19 -19.77
C THR A 67 29.39 17.75 -19.92
N LEU A 68 28.59 17.28 -18.96
CA LEU A 68 27.59 16.22 -19.16
C LEU A 68 26.26 16.89 -19.50
N GLN A 69 25.57 16.39 -20.53
CA GLN A 69 24.24 16.85 -20.92
C GLN A 69 23.36 17.03 -19.68
N SER A 70 22.86 18.25 -19.48
CA SER A 70 22.09 18.61 -18.31
C SER A 70 20.93 17.62 -18.12
N PRO A 71 20.65 17.15 -16.89
CA PRO A 71 19.36 16.56 -16.60
C PRO A 71 18.33 17.61 -17.01
N GLN A 72 17.39 17.26 -17.90
CA GLN A 72 16.28 18.13 -18.19
C GLN A 72 15.68 18.55 -16.86
N THR A 73 15.90 19.81 -16.48
CA THR A 73 15.27 20.42 -15.33
C THR A 73 13.78 20.25 -15.54
N ILE A 74 13.16 19.38 -14.74
CA ILE A 74 11.71 19.29 -14.65
C ILE A 74 11.24 20.70 -14.31
N HIS A 75 10.74 21.43 -15.31
CA HIS A 75 10.08 22.69 -15.09
C HIS A 75 8.93 22.37 -14.14
N ALA A 76 9.06 22.76 -12.88
CA ALA A 76 7.98 22.65 -11.93
C ALA A 76 6.88 23.58 -12.44
N SER A 77 5.86 23.02 -13.09
CA SER A 77 4.69 23.78 -13.49
C SER A 77 4.16 24.49 -12.24
N SER A 78 4.07 25.82 -12.30
CA SER A 78 3.47 26.63 -11.24
C SER A 78 1.94 26.48 -11.18
N GLU A 79 1.39 25.61 -12.01
CA GLU A 79 -0.04 25.48 -12.25
C GLU A 79 -0.67 24.56 -11.22
N THR A 80 -1.87 24.96 -10.78
CA THR A 80 -2.75 24.11 -9.99
C THR A 80 -3.25 23.00 -10.89
N PHE A 81 -3.29 21.77 -10.38
CA PHE A 81 -3.83 20.63 -11.10
C PHE A 81 -4.78 19.85 -10.19
N ASP A 82 -5.75 19.17 -10.79
CA ASP A 82 -6.78 18.44 -10.04
C ASP A 82 -6.52 16.94 -10.08
N LEU A 83 -6.71 16.28 -8.94
CA LEU A 83 -6.73 14.83 -8.82
C LEU A 83 -8.18 14.34 -8.73
N LEU A 84 -8.46 13.16 -9.29
CA LEU A 84 -9.68 12.42 -8.99
C LEU A 84 -9.43 11.68 -7.68
N TYR A 85 -10.31 11.82 -6.70
CA TYR A 85 -10.28 10.97 -5.52
C TYR A 85 -11.44 10.01 -5.53
N VAL A 86 -11.23 8.84 -4.92
CA VAL A 86 -12.29 7.91 -4.56
C VAL A 86 -12.01 7.41 -3.14
N THR A 87 -13.02 7.43 -2.27
CA THR A 87 -12.85 7.24 -0.83
C THR A 87 -14.06 6.61 -0.17
N ASP A 88 -13.82 5.69 0.75
CA ASP A 88 -14.80 5.14 1.70
C ASP A 88 -14.57 5.69 3.12
N ARG A 89 -13.88 6.83 3.24
CA ARG A 89 -13.76 7.59 4.48
C ARG A 89 -15.06 8.35 4.75
N ALA A 90 -15.46 8.41 6.01
CA ALA A 90 -16.54 9.27 6.45
C ALA A 90 -16.13 10.74 6.32
N ARG A 91 -17.10 11.57 5.95
CA ARG A 91 -16.92 13.02 5.96
C ARG A 91 -16.79 13.53 7.39
N VAL A 92 -15.95 14.52 7.59
CA VAL A 92 -15.91 15.32 8.83
C VAL A 92 -16.65 16.62 8.56
N ALA A 93 -17.46 17.07 9.52
CA ALA A 93 -18.12 18.37 9.42
C ALA A 93 -17.05 19.47 9.33
N ALA A 94 -16.78 19.94 8.13
CA ALA A 94 -16.14 21.22 7.91
C ALA A 94 -17.26 22.26 7.65
N SER A 95 -16.97 23.55 7.84
CA SER A 95 -17.95 24.63 7.68
C SER A 95 -18.70 24.53 6.34
N GLU A 96 -19.83 25.22 6.18
CA GLU A 96 -20.77 25.05 5.04
C GLU A 96 -20.16 25.10 3.61
N SER A 97 -18.88 25.45 3.45
CA SER A 97 -18.15 25.49 2.18
C SER A 97 -16.89 24.61 2.08
N ALA A 98 -16.50 23.86 3.12
CA ALA A 98 -15.32 23.01 3.10
C ALA A 98 -15.70 21.53 3.24
N LEU A 99 -15.32 20.69 2.28
CA LEU A 99 -15.43 19.23 2.38
C LEU A 99 -14.14 18.66 2.96
N ALA A 100 -14.26 17.77 3.93
CA ALA A 100 -13.13 17.06 4.54
C ALA A 100 -13.48 15.60 4.83
N TYR A 101 -12.48 14.73 4.82
CA TYR A 101 -12.62 13.30 5.10
C TYR A 101 -11.75 12.89 6.30
N GLY A 102 -12.33 12.11 7.20
CA GLY A 102 -11.71 11.67 8.44
C GLY A 102 -11.09 10.27 8.35
N ALA A 103 -10.85 9.69 9.51
CA ALA A 103 -10.34 8.33 9.66
C ALA A 103 -11.45 7.27 9.83
N GLU A 104 -12.71 7.70 9.99
CA GLU A 104 -13.85 6.79 10.18
C GLU A 104 -14.32 6.16 8.87
N ARG A 105 -14.92 4.98 8.96
CA ARG A 105 -15.46 4.25 7.80
C ARG A 105 -16.81 4.86 7.38
N ALA A 106 -16.97 5.11 6.09
CA ALA A 106 -18.28 5.30 5.48
C ALA A 106 -18.81 3.96 4.97
N SER A 107 -20.11 3.72 5.08
CA SER A 107 -20.73 2.53 4.48
C SER A 107 -20.90 2.64 2.96
N PHE A 108 -20.29 3.63 2.31
CA PHE A 108 -20.41 3.90 0.89
C PHE A 108 -19.10 4.47 0.34
N LEU A 109 -18.91 4.30 -0.96
CA LEU A 109 -17.80 4.89 -1.69
C LEU A 109 -18.23 6.25 -2.30
N SER A 110 -17.44 7.30 -2.07
CA SER A 110 -17.64 8.64 -2.64
C SER A 110 -16.47 8.99 -3.56
N PHE A 111 -16.70 9.85 -4.55
CA PHE A 111 -15.64 10.30 -5.47
C PHE A 111 -15.84 11.74 -5.89
N GLY A 112 -14.76 12.38 -6.32
CA GLY A 112 -14.80 13.75 -6.81
C GLY A 112 -13.41 14.30 -7.09
N SER A 113 -13.26 15.62 -7.00
CA SER A 113 -12.02 16.31 -7.35
C SER A 113 -11.38 16.97 -6.14
N VAL A 114 -10.04 16.91 -6.07
CA VAL A 114 -9.23 17.69 -5.14
C VAL A 114 -8.18 18.49 -5.92
N SER A 115 -8.13 19.80 -5.69
CA SER A 115 -7.16 20.70 -6.31
C SER A 115 -5.87 20.73 -5.53
N ILE A 116 -4.75 20.54 -6.23
CA ILE A 116 -3.40 20.55 -5.69
C ILE A 116 -2.69 21.80 -6.20
N THR A 117 -2.35 22.69 -5.26
CA THR A 117 -1.69 23.96 -5.57
C THR A 117 -0.23 23.94 -5.10
N PRO A 118 0.75 24.26 -5.97
CA PRO A 118 2.12 24.47 -5.55
C PRO A 118 2.24 25.63 -4.56
N THR A 119 3.03 25.47 -3.51
CA THR A 119 3.31 26.57 -2.57
C THR A 119 4.46 27.42 -3.13
N ARG A 120 4.23 28.73 -3.31
CA ARG A 120 5.33 29.68 -3.54
C ARG A 120 6.15 29.77 -2.25
N SER A 121 7.41 29.35 -2.28
CA SER A 121 8.19 29.18 -1.04
C SER A 121 8.48 30.51 -0.35
N SER A 122 8.12 30.60 0.93
CA SER A 122 9.01 31.19 1.92
C SER A 122 10.03 30.11 2.29
N LEU A 123 11.30 30.49 2.41
CA LEU A 123 12.52 29.68 2.56
C LEU A 123 12.53 28.66 3.72
N SER A 124 11.42 28.41 4.42
CA SER A 124 11.32 27.54 5.60
C SER A 124 10.24 26.44 5.57
N SER A 125 9.36 26.37 4.56
CA SER A 125 8.27 25.39 4.57
C SER A 125 8.59 24.09 3.80
N LYS A 126 8.66 22.96 4.52
CA LYS A 126 8.91 21.60 3.96
C LYS A 126 7.81 21.09 3.02
N LYS A 127 6.64 21.73 2.94
CA LYS A 127 5.51 21.31 2.08
C LYS A 127 5.44 22.15 0.81
N ARG A 128 5.79 21.53 -0.33
CA ARG A 128 5.80 22.13 -1.68
C ARG A 128 4.41 22.17 -2.35
N LEU A 129 3.43 21.46 -1.79
CA LEU A 129 2.07 21.34 -2.30
C LEU A 129 1.06 21.54 -1.15
N ARG A 130 -0.13 22.02 -1.47
CA ARG A 130 -1.30 22.07 -0.58
C ARG A 130 -2.54 21.59 -1.32
N ALA A 131 -3.41 20.85 -0.64
CA ALA A 131 -4.78 20.63 -1.08
C ALA A 131 -5.59 21.89 -0.76
N SER A 132 -6.28 22.46 -1.75
CA SER A 132 -6.88 23.80 -1.64
C SER A 132 -8.40 23.82 -1.87
N ALA A 133 -8.95 22.90 -2.66
CA ALA A 133 -10.38 22.80 -2.91
C ALA A 133 -10.81 21.33 -3.07
N PHE A 134 -11.99 21.00 -2.54
CA PHE A 134 -12.58 19.68 -2.61
C PHE A 134 -14.00 19.78 -3.15
N SER A 135 -14.34 18.92 -4.10
CA SER A 135 -15.69 18.78 -4.63
C SER A 135 -16.05 17.30 -4.66
N GLU A 136 -17.19 16.91 -4.09
CA GLU A 136 -17.73 15.54 -4.29
C GLU A 136 -18.63 15.57 -5.53
N THR A 137 -18.34 14.70 -6.48
CA THR A 137 -19.07 14.58 -7.74
C THR A 137 -20.17 13.52 -7.63
N GLY A 138 -19.92 12.45 -6.87
CA GLY A 138 -20.90 11.38 -6.72
C GLY A 138 -20.56 10.39 -5.61
N ARG A 139 -21.53 9.53 -5.34
CA ARG A 139 -21.48 8.51 -4.29
C ARG A 139 -22.24 7.26 -4.71
N PHE A 140 -21.69 6.10 -4.36
CA PHE A 140 -22.34 4.80 -4.52
C PHE A 140 -23.37 4.53 -3.40
N PRO A 141 -24.39 3.70 -3.64
CA PRO A 141 -25.30 3.28 -2.57
C PRO A 141 -24.54 2.57 -1.44
N ALA A 142 -25.06 2.68 -0.22
CA ALA A 142 -24.48 2.07 0.96
C ALA A 142 -24.38 0.55 0.83
N THR A 143 -23.25 -0.01 1.23
CA THR A 143 -22.96 -1.44 1.28
C THR A 143 -22.95 -1.96 2.71
N PRO A 144 -23.41 -3.21 2.96
CA PRO A 144 -23.95 -4.15 1.98
C PRO A 144 -25.31 -3.70 1.39
N TYR A 145 -25.58 -4.05 0.14
CA TYR A 145 -26.90 -3.80 -0.46
C TYR A 145 -27.95 -4.65 0.23
N GLY A 146 -29.16 -4.09 0.36
CA GLY A 146 -30.32 -4.87 0.77
C GLY A 146 -30.57 -6.04 -0.20
N VAL A 147 -31.35 -7.01 0.26
CA VAL A 147 -31.78 -8.17 -0.53
C VAL A 147 -33.29 -8.32 -0.35
N GLU A 148 -34.01 -8.43 -1.46
CA GLU A 148 -35.47 -8.59 -1.52
C GLU A 148 -35.81 -10.01 -1.95
N ALA A 149 -36.82 -10.61 -1.31
CA ALA A 149 -37.41 -11.85 -1.76
C ALA A 149 -38.40 -11.61 -2.92
N THR A 150 -38.39 -12.50 -3.91
CA THR A 150 -39.32 -12.52 -5.05
C THR A 150 -39.84 -13.93 -5.27
N ALA A 151 -40.85 -14.08 -6.13
CA ALA A 151 -41.35 -15.39 -6.54
C ALA A 151 -40.26 -16.32 -7.12
N ASN A 152 -39.19 -15.75 -7.69
CA ASN A 152 -38.09 -16.48 -8.32
C ASN A 152 -36.82 -16.53 -7.45
N GLY A 153 -36.91 -16.19 -6.16
CA GLY A 153 -35.79 -16.18 -5.22
C GLY A 153 -35.35 -14.79 -4.80
N LEU A 154 -34.08 -14.66 -4.37
CA LEU A 154 -33.53 -13.42 -3.82
C LEU A 154 -32.95 -12.52 -4.94
N ARG A 155 -33.16 -11.21 -4.82
CA ARG A 155 -32.54 -10.21 -5.71
C ARG A 155 -32.07 -8.98 -4.94
N ARG A 156 -31.25 -8.15 -5.59
CA ARG A 156 -30.95 -6.79 -5.11
C ARG A 156 -32.11 -5.83 -5.43
N PRO A 157 -32.41 -4.84 -4.57
CA PRO A 157 -33.38 -3.79 -4.83
C PRO A 157 -33.09 -3.07 -6.15
N PRO A 158 -34.09 -2.89 -7.05
CA PRO A 158 -33.90 -2.15 -8.30
C PRO A 158 -33.37 -0.73 -8.10
N ALA A 159 -33.80 -0.03 -7.04
CA ALA A 159 -33.33 1.31 -6.72
C ALA A 159 -31.83 1.34 -6.36
N ALA A 160 -31.34 0.35 -5.60
CA ALA A 160 -29.91 0.23 -5.28
C ALA A 160 -29.08 -0.07 -6.53
N LEU A 161 -29.59 -0.91 -7.44
CA LEU A 161 -28.94 -1.18 -8.72
C LEU A 161 -28.90 0.08 -9.61
N ALA A 162 -30.01 0.80 -9.73
CA ALA A 162 -30.07 2.03 -10.50
C ALA A 162 -29.09 3.09 -9.96
N ALA A 163 -29.06 3.30 -8.64
CA ALA A 163 -28.11 4.20 -7.99
C ALA A 163 -26.65 3.77 -8.21
N HIS A 164 -26.37 2.45 -8.16
CA HIS A 164 -25.05 1.92 -8.47
C HIS A 164 -24.64 2.23 -9.91
N HIS A 165 -25.50 1.95 -10.89
CA HIS A 165 -25.21 2.20 -12.30
C HIS A 165 -25.03 3.68 -12.59
N GLN A 166 -25.83 4.55 -11.98
CA GLN A 166 -25.68 6.00 -12.10
C GLN A 166 -24.35 6.48 -11.53
N ALA A 167 -23.96 6.03 -10.33
CA ALA A 167 -22.68 6.37 -9.72
C ALA A 167 -21.49 5.86 -10.55
N ALA A 168 -21.57 4.62 -11.06
CA ALA A 168 -20.55 4.05 -11.94
C ALA A 168 -20.39 4.87 -13.22
N ALA A 169 -21.50 5.20 -13.90
CA ALA A 169 -21.49 6.00 -15.11
C ALA A 169 -20.91 7.41 -14.85
N SER A 170 -21.23 8.02 -13.70
CA SER A 170 -20.68 9.32 -13.32
C SER A 170 -19.16 9.27 -13.05
N LEU A 171 -18.66 8.21 -12.39
CA LEU A 171 -17.22 8.01 -12.21
C LEU A 171 -16.51 7.78 -13.56
N GLN A 172 -17.10 6.98 -14.44
CA GLN A 172 -16.56 6.76 -15.80
C GLN A 172 -16.56 8.05 -16.62
N ALA A 173 -17.60 8.86 -16.53
CA ALA A 173 -17.67 10.16 -17.21
C ALA A 173 -16.57 11.11 -16.72
N GLU A 174 -16.29 11.13 -15.41
CA GLU A 174 -15.22 11.96 -14.86
C GLU A 174 -13.83 11.49 -15.29
N VAL A 175 -13.59 10.18 -15.33
CA VAL A 175 -12.35 9.61 -15.90
C VAL A 175 -12.22 9.95 -17.38
N ALA A 176 -13.28 9.76 -18.17
CA ALA A 176 -13.29 10.06 -19.61
C ALA A 176 -13.05 11.56 -19.89
N ARG A 177 -13.67 12.45 -19.10
CA ARG A 177 -13.46 13.90 -19.18
C ARG A 177 -12.00 14.27 -18.96
N ARG A 178 -11.35 13.68 -17.94
CA ARG A 178 -9.91 13.89 -17.65
C ARG A 178 -9.02 13.29 -18.73
N LEU A 179 -9.38 12.12 -19.27
CA LEU A 179 -8.66 11.50 -20.37
C LEU A 179 -8.71 12.35 -21.64
N ALA A 180 -9.79 13.08 -21.89
CA ALA A 180 -9.92 13.93 -23.08
C ALA A 180 -8.81 14.99 -23.17
N THR A 181 -8.37 15.52 -22.03
CA THR A 181 -7.31 16.55 -21.95
C THR A 181 -5.93 16.00 -21.57
N ALA A 182 -5.83 14.73 -21.15
CA ALA A 182 -4.56 14.12 -20.80
C ALA A 182 -3.72 13.79 -22.06
N ASP A 183 -2.41 14.08 -21.97
CA ASP A 183 -1.42 13.74 -23.02
C ASP A 183 -1.41 12.24 -23.31
N ARG A 184 -1.60 11.42 -22.28
CA ARG A 184 -1.64 9.96 -22.39
C ARG A 184 -2.98 9.44 -21.90
N LYS A 185 -3.52 8.47 -22.63
CA LYS A 185 -4.79 7.81 -22.31
C LYS A 185 -4.61 6.73 -21.24
N GLU A 186 -3.87 7.07 -20.20
CA GLU A 186 -3.45 6.16 -19.14
C GLU A 186 -3.77 6.75 -17.77
N VAL A 187 -4.09 5.87 -16.83
CA VAL A 187 -4.49 6.24 -15.46
C VAL A 187 -3.43 5.78 -14.48
N VAL A 188 -2.99 6.68 -13.61
CA VAL A 188 -2.13 6.39 -12.46
C VAL A 188 -2.98 6.43 -11.21
N VAL A 189 -2.99 5.34 -10.46
CA VAL A 189 -3.74 5.19 -9.22
C VAL A 189 -2.77 5.01 -8.07
N PHE A 190 -2.93 5.80 -7.01
CA PHE A 190 -2.14 5.66 -5.78
C PHE A 190 -3.01 5.32 -4.56
N ILE A 191 -2.55 4.35 -3.76
CA ILE A 191 -3.16 3.93 -2.48
C ILE A 191 -2.16 4.17 -1.33
N HIS A 192 -2.56 4.97 -0.34
CA HIS A 192 -1.69 5.34 0.77
C HIS A 192 -1.50 4.25 1.84
N GLY A 193 -0.55 4.48 2.75
CA GLY A 193 -0.21 3.61 3.87
C GLY A 193 -0.96 3.89 5.17
N TYR A 194 -0.50 3.22 6.22
CA TYR A 194 -1.00 3.34 7.60
C TYR A 194 -0.84 4.77 8.14
N GLY A 195 -1.82 5.25 8.90
CA GLY A 195 -1.72 6.54 9.60
C GLY A 195 -1.80 7.79 8.73
N ASN A 196 -1.95 7.66 7.41
CA ASN A 196 -2.04 8.79 6.49
C ASN A 196 -3.45 9.40 6.51
N SER A 197 -3.56 10.72 6.60
CA SER A 197 -4.83 11.45 6.37
C SER A 197 -5.24 11.43 4.89
N PHE A 198 -6.46 11.90 4.58
CA PHE A 198 -6.90 12.12 3.21
C PHE A 198 -5.97 13.09 2.47
N ASP A 199 -5.60 14.20 3.12
CA ASP A 199 -4.70 15.21 2.56
C ASP A 199 -3.31 14.66 2.29
N ASP A 200 -2.75 13.86 3.20
CA ASP A 200 -1.44 13.23 2.99
C ASP A 200 -1.45 12.34 1.75
N ALA A 201 -2.53 11.59 1.53
CA ALA A 201 -2.70 10.74 0.36
C ALA A 201 -2.83 11.55 -0.94
N ALA A 202 -3.62 12.63 -0.92
CA ALA A 202 -3.79 13.52 -2.06
C ALA A 202 -2.46 14.23 -2.42
N LEU A 203 -1.71 14.71 -1.43
CA LEU A 203 -0.41 15.35 -1.61
C LEU A 203 0.65 14.37 -2.15
N ALA A 204 0.71 13.15 -1.63
CA ALA A 204 1.59 12.10 -2.14
C ALA A 204 1.29 11.77 -3.61
N THR A 205 0.00 11.65 -3.94
CA THR A 205 -0.45 11.43 -5.33
C THR A 205 -0.05 12.60 -6.22
N GLY A 206 -0.21 13.84 -5.74
CA GLY A 206 0.21 15.04 -6.47
C GLY A 206 1.71 15.06 -6.77
N GLU A 207 2.56 14.66 -5.82
CA GLU A 207 4.01 14.53 -6.04
C GLU A 207 4.36 13.44 -7.06
N ILE A 208 3.65 12.30 -7.05
CA ILE A 208 3.81 11.24 -8.05
C ILE A 208 3.47 11.78 -9.45
N CYS A 209 2.29 12.41 -9.58
CA CYS A 209 1.81 12.93 -10.86
C CYS A 209 2.72 14.00 -11.44
N ARG A 210 3.19 14.92 -10.61
CA ARG A 210 4.15 15.95 -11.00
C ARG A 210 5.49 15.33 -11.44
N SER A 211 5.93 14.27 -10.77
CA SER A 211 7.15 13.54 -11.18
C SER A 211 6.97 12.86 -12.54
N LEU A 212 5.74 12.40 -12.83
CA LEU A 212 5.31 11.88 -14.14
C LEU A 212 4.91 13.00 -15.14
N GLN A 213 5.26 14.25 -14.85
CA GLN A 213 5.01 15.43 -15.67
C GLN A 213 3.52 15.67 -16.00
N ASN A 214 2.61 15.20 -15.15
CA ASN A 214 1.16 15.37 -15.30
C ASN A 214 0.58 14.86 -16.65
N GLN A 215 1.26 13.92 -17.32
CA GLN A 215 0.83 13.38 -18.61
C GLN A 215 -0.34 12.37 -18.51
N PHE A 216 -0.77 12.05 -17.29
CA PHE A 216 -1.68 10.95 -16.97
C PHE A 216 -2.91 11.46 -16.24
N VAL A 217 -4.01 10.70 -16.30
CA VAL A 217 -5.11 10.90 -15.35
C VAL A 217 -4.71 10.33 -14.00
N CYS A 218 -4.63 11.21 -13.01
CA CYS A 218 -4.21 10.83 -11.67
C CYS A 218 -5.38 10.63 -10.71
N VAL A 219 -5.36 9.47 -10.04
CA VAL A 219 -6.39 9.05 -9.10
C VAL A 219 -5.76 8.71 -7.76
N VAL A 220 -6.31 9.27 -6.69
CA VAL A 220 -6.01 8.82 -5.32
C VAL A 220 -7.17 7.95 -4.82
N LEU A 221 -6.85 6.73 -4.41
CA LEU A 221 -7.80 5.88 -3.68
C LEU A 221 -7.42 5.93 -2.21
N THR A 222 -8.35 6.38 -1.37
CA THR A 222 -8.09 6.50 0.07
C THR A 222 -8.99 5.57 0.86
N TRP A 223 -8.44 5.07 1.96
CA TRP A 223 -9.14 4.22 2.91
C TRP A 223 -9.10 4.81 4.34
N PRO A 224 -9.93 4.34 5.28
CA PRO A 224 -10.07 4.95 6.61
C PRO A 224 -8.87 4.62 7.50
N ALA A 225 -7.85 5.48 7.40
CA ALA A 225 -6.61 5.42 8.17
C ALA A 225 -6.42 6.67 9.04
N GLY A 226 -5.53 6.59 10.03
CA GLY A 226 -5.12 7.75 10.85
C GLY A 226 -6.06 8.05 12.02
N GLY A 227 -6.74 7.03 12.56
CA GLY A 227 -7.63 7.17 13.70
C GLY A 227 -6.92 7.41 15.04
N SER A 228 -7.66 7.87 16.05
CA SER A 228 -7.16 8.39 17.34
C SER A 228 -6.68 7.32 18.34
N GLY A 229 -6.43 6.08 17.93
CA GLY A 229 -6.19 4.94 18.83
C GLY A 229 -4.78 4.82 19.44
N GLY A 230 -3.86 5.75 19.18
CA GLY A 230 -2.44 5.60 19.53
C GLY A 230 -1.74 4.50 18.71
N LEU A 231 -0.43 4.29 18.90
CA LEU A 231 0.39 3.49 17.97
C LEU A 231 -0.06 2.02 17.83
N PHE A 232 -0.48 1.37 18.92
CA PHE A 232 -0.86 -0.06 18.92
C PHE A 232 -2.33 -0.29 18.53
N PHE A 233 -3.28 0.39 19.18
CA PHE A 233 -4.70 0.22 18.83
C PHE A 233 -5.04 0.90 17.50
N GLY A 234 -4.39 2.03 17.19
CA GLY A 234 -4.52 2.71 15.90
C GLY A 234 -4.08 1.82 14.74
N TYR A 235 -2.97 1.08 14.88
CA TYR A 235 -2.55 0.15 13.82
C TYR A 235 -3.57 -0.97 13.61
N ASN A 236 -4.09 -1.60 14.67
CA ASN A 236 -5.10 -2.64 14.49
C ASN A 236 -6.40 -2.11 13.88
N ILE A 237 -6.84 -0.90 14.27
CA ILE A 237 -8.01 -0.26 13.67
C ILE A 237 -7.79 0.00 12.18
N ASP A 238 -6.66 0.62 11.82
CA ASP A 238 -6.30 0.87 10.43
C ASP A 238 -6.12 -0.45 9.66
N ARG A 239 -5.61 -1.51 10.29
CA ARG A 239 -5.51 -2.85 9.69
C ARG A 239 -6.89 -3.37 9.29
N GLU A 240 -7.84 -3.38 10.22
CA GLU A 240 -9.22 -3.79 9.92
C GLU A 240 -9.89 -2.85 8.91
N SER A 241 -9.57 -1.55 8.94
CA SER A 241 -10.09 -0.59 7.96
C SER A 241 -9.50 -0.82 6.57
N SER A 242 -8.24 -1.25 6.49
CA SER A 242 -7.61 -1.64 5.23
C SER A 242 -8.30 -2.85 4.62
N GLU A 243 -8.68 -3.86 5.43
CA GLU A 243 -9.46 -5.02 4.96
C GLU A 243 -10.89 -4.63 4.54
N PHE A 244 -11.54 -3.75 5.31
CA PHE A 244 -12.85 -3.19 4.98
C PHE A 244 -12.86 -2.56 3.57
N SER A 245 -11.78 -1.86 3.22
CA SER A 245 -11.70 -1.06 2.00
C SER A 245 -11.43 -1.88 0.73
N VAL A 246 -10.98 -3.13 0.85
CA VAL A 246 -10.60 -3.97 -0.32
C VAL A 246 -11.75 -4.09 -1.33
N ALA A 247 -12.97 -4.35 -0.87
CA ALA A 247 -14.12 -4.54 -1.75
C ALA A 247 -14.49 -3.26 -2.52
N ASP A 248 -14.37 -2.11 -1.85
CA ASP A 248 -14.69 -0.81 -2.41
C ASP A 248 -13.60 -0.28 -3.34
N LEU A 249 -12.33 -0.45 -2.99
CA LEU A 249 -11.23 -0.08 -3.89
C LEU A 249 -11.15 -0.99 -5.12
N LYS A 250 -11.47 -2.28 -4.98
CA LYS A 250 -11.65 -3.17 -6.14
C LYS A 250 -12.74 -2.65 -7.09
N LYS A 251 -13.89 -2.26 -6.53
CA LYS A 251 -15.01 -1.71 -7.30
C LYS A 251 -14.59 -0.45 -8.05
N ALA A 252 -13.87 0.46 -7.38
CA ALA A 252 -13.34 1.67 -8.00
C ALA A 252 -12.37 1.36 -9.16
N ILE A 253 -11.38 0.51 -8.93
CA ILE A 253 -10.38 0.13 -9.93
C ILE A 253 -11.04 -0.53 -11.15
N ARG A 254 -12.01 -1.43 -10.93
CA ARG A 254 -12.76 -2.05 -12.03
C ARG A 254 -13.52 -1.03 -12.87
N ILE A 255 -14.24 -0.10 -12.24
CA ILE A 255 -15.03 0.91 -12.96
C ILE A 255 -14.10 1.87 -13.75
N ILE A 256 -12.98 2.28 -13.15
CA ILE A 256 -11.95 3.09 -13.82
C ILE A 256 -11.40 2.32 -15.03
N ALA A 257 -11.01 1.05 -14.85
CA ALA A 257 -10.49 0.19 -15.91
C ALA A 257 -11.46 -0.01 -17.08
N GLU A 258 -12.76 -0.11 -16.79
CA GLU A 258 -13.83 -0.30 -17.77
C GLU A 258 -14.26 1.01 -18.46
N THR A 259 -13.66 2.15 -18.11
CA THR A 259 -13.96 3.45 -18.76
C THR A 259 -13.47 3.47 -20.20
N GLN A 260 -14.33 3.89 -21.13
CA GLN A 260 -13.95 4.03 -22.54
C GLN A 260 -12.80 5.03 -22.70
N GLY A 261 -11.81 4.65 -23.51
CA GLY A 261 -10.62 5.46 -23.79
C GLY A 261 -9.45 5.17 -22.84
N VAL A 262 -9.63 4.43 -21.76
CA VAL A 262 -8.51 3.97 -20.92
C VAL A 262 -7.70 2.91 -21.69
N GLU A 263 -6.41 3.18 -21.89
CA GLU A 263 -5.48 2.25 -22.54
C GLU A 263 -4.63 1.44 -21.53
N ARG A 264 -4.24 2.06 -20.41
CA ARG A 264 -3.43 1.43 -19.35
C ARG A 264 -3.76 1.98 -17.97
N LEU A 265 -3.71 1.08 -16.98
CA LEU A 265 -3.71 1.39 -15.56
C LEU A 265 -2.33 1.09 -14.97
N HIS A 266 -1.83 2.04 -14.17
CA HIS A 266 -0.65 1.89 -13.33
C HIS A 266 -1.10 2.03 -11.87
N LEU A 267 -1.07 0.92 -11.14
CA LEU A 267 -1.52 0.87 -9.75
C LEU A 267 -0.30 0.93 -8.84
N MET A 268 -0.30 1.86 -7.89
CA MET A 268 0.80 2.09 -6.98
C MET A 268 0.27 2.11 -5.56
N ALA A 269 1.03 1.54 -4.62
CA ALA A 269 0.66 1.57 -3.23
C ALA A 269 1.88 1.67 -2.32
N HIS A 270 1.67 2.24 -1.14
CA HIS A 270 2.70 2.42 -0.12
C HIS A 270 2.36 1.68 1.18
N SER A 271 3.35 1.07 1.82
CA SER A 271 3.22 0.49 3.17
C SER A 271 2.02 -0.46 3.28
N ARG A 272 1.13 -0.28 4.26
CA ARG A 272 -0.10 -1.06 4.42
C ARG A 272 -1.04 -1.01 3.20
N GLY A 273 -1.01 0.07 2.42
CA GLY A 273 -1.78 0.15 1.17
C GLY A 273 -1.38 -0.92 0.15
N THR A 274 -0.16 -1.45 0.22
CA THR A 274 0.29 -2.56 -0.64
C THR A 274 -0.47 -3.85 -0.34
N ASP A 275 -0.87 -4.07 0.92
CA ASP A 275 -1.70 -5.21 1.30
C ASP A 275 -3.12 -5.09 0.73
N VAL A 276 -3.69 -3.88 0.76
CA VAL A 276 -4.98 -3.57 0.14
C VAL A 276 -4.92 -3.82 -1.36
N LEU A 277 -3.92 -3.25 -2.04
CA LEU A 277 -3.73 -3.42 -3.47
C LEU A 277 -3.46 -4.89 -3.82
N ALA A 278 -2.71 -5.61 -2.98
CA ALA A 278 -2.45 -7.03 -3.17
C ALA A 278 -3.75 -7.85 -3.14
N SER A 279 -4.63 -7.59 -2.16
CA SER A 279 -5.95 -8.22 -2.06
C SER A 279 -6.85 -7.86 -3.25
N VAL A 280 -6.79 -6.62 -3.74
CA VAL A 280 -7.55 -6.19 -4.93
C VAL A 280 -7.08 -6.95 -6.18
N ILE A 281 -5.77 -7.02 -6.41
CA ILE A 281 -5.19 -7.76 -7.54
C ILE A 281 -5.51 -9.24 -7.46
N GLN A 282 -5.51 -9.85 -6.27
CA GLN A 282 -5.96 -11.23 -6.08
C GLN A 282 -7.40 -11.42 -6.58
N GLN A 283 -8.32 -10.56 -6.14
CA GLN A 283 -9.74 -10.67 -6.51
C GLN A 283 -9.98 -10.37 -8.00
N LEU A 284 -9.31 -9.37 -8.56
CA LEU A 284 -9.38 -9.05 -10.00
C LEU A 284 -8.72 -10.14 -10.85
N GLY A 285 -7.62 -10.73 -10.40
CA GLY A 285 -6.96 -11.85 -11.06
C GLY A 285 -7.88 -13.06 -11.19
N ILE A 286 -8.55 -13.41 -10.09
CA ILE A 286 -9.59 -14.46 -10.10
C ILE A 286 -10.74 -14.09 -11.02
N GLU A 287 -11.26 -12.85 -10.94
CA GLU A 287 -12.36 -12.37 -11.80
C GLU A 287 -12.00 -12.45 -13.29
N ALA A 288 -10.79 -12.03 -13.66
CA ALA A 288 -10.29 -12.09 -15.04
C ALA A 288 -10.13 -13.54 -15.52
N TYR A 289 -9.52 -14.40 -14.70
CA TYR A 289 -9.26 -15.80 -15.03
C TYR A 289 -10.58 -16.57 -15.26
N VAL A 290 -11.54 -16.41 -14.35
CA VAL A 290 -12.90 -16.98 -14.52
C VAL A 290 -13.56 -16.44 -15.79
N GLY A 291 -13.33 -15.17 -16.13
CA GLY A 291 -13.73 -14.56 -17.39
C GLY A 291 -12.93 -14.98 -18.63
N ARG A 292 -12.07 -16.01 -18.53
CA ARG A 292 -11.17 -16.49 -19.60
C ARG A 292 -10.22 -15.42 -20.14
N SER A 293 -9.72 -14.56 -19.27
CA SER A 293 -8.89 -13.41 -19.61
C SER A 293 -7.76 -13.22 -18.61
N SER A 294 -6.69 -12.51 -18.99
CA SER A 294 -5.71 -12.01 -18.03
C SER A 294 -6.15 -10.67 -17.41
N ILE A 295 -5.53 -10.31 -16.29
CA ILE A 295 -5.72 -9.00 -15.64
C ILE A 295 -5.51 -7.87 -16.65
N TRP A 296 -4.46 -7.96 -17.47
CA TRP A 296 -4.20 -6.98 -18.52
C TRP A 296 -5.34 -6.89 -19.54
N GLN A 297 -5.79 -8.04 -20.08
CA GLN A 297 -6.81 -8.05 -21.14
C GLN A 297 -8.12 -7.41 -20.65
N ARG A 298 -8.55 -7.77 -19.43
CA ARG A 298 -9.82 -7.32 -18.84
C ARG A 298 -9.75 -5.93 -18.23
N PHE A 299 -8.71 -5.62 -17.46
CA PHE A 299 -8.64 -4.40 -16.65
C PHE A 299 -7.55 -3.41 -17.07
N LYS A 300 -6.80 -3.71 -18.13
CA LYS A 300 -5.72 -2.86 -18.67
C LYS A 300 -4.62 -2.53 -17.65
N ILE A 301 -4.50 -3.31 -16.57
CA ILE A 301 -3.46 -3.09 -15.55
C ILE A 301 -2.13 -3.52 -16.14
N ALA A 302 -1.26 -2.54 -16.39
CA ALA A 302 0.07 -2.75 -16.95
C ALA A 302 1.12 -2.82 -15.85
N ASN A 303 1.07 -1.91 -14.87
CA ASN A 303 2.04 -1.90 -13.77
C ASN A 303 1.33 -1.98 -12.42
N VAL A 304 1.89 -2.79 -11.52
CA VAL A 304 1.62 -2.80 -10.09
C VAL A 304 2.93 -2.43 -9.39
N VAL A 305 2.94 -1.34 -8.61
CA VAL A 305 4.15 -0.86 -7.93
C VAL A 305 3.92 -0.81 -6.44
N PHE A 306 4.76 -1.52 -5.68
CA PHE A 306 4.76 -1.49 -4.22
C PHE A 306 5.95 -0.70 -3.71
N PHE A 307 5.68 0.32 -2.91
CA PHE A 307 6.68 1.10 -2.20
C PHE A 307 6.69 0.71 -0.72
N ALA A 308 7.85 0.27 -0.23
CA ALA A 308 8.03 -0.15 1.16
C ALA A 308 6.89 -1.04 1.71
N PRO A 309 6.52 -2.14 1.01
CA PRO A 309 5.35 -2.93 1.36
C PRO A 309 5.37 -3.49 2.78
N ASP A 310 4.32 -3.20 3.55
CA ASP A 310 4.08 -3.74 4.90
C ASP A 310 3.16 -4.96 4.86
N ILE A 311 3.63 -6.01 4.17
CA ILE A 311 2.97 -7.30 4.02
C ILE A 311 4.03 -8.39 4.16
N ASP A 312 3.65 -9.53 4.73
CA ASP A 312 4.50 -10.72 4.76
C ASP A 312 4.75 -11.25 3.34
N LEU A 313 5.97 -11.72 3.06
CA LEU A 313 6.36 -12.22 1.74
C LEU A 313 5.48 -13.38 1.26
N ASP A 314 5.08 -14.30 2.15
CA ASP A 314 4.28 -15.46 1.79
C ASP A 314 2.83 -15.07 1.53
N VAL A 315 2.31 -14.14 2.33
CA VAL A 315 0.97 -13.56 2.13
C VAL A 315 0.92 -12.81 0.79
N ALA A 316 1.94 -12.00 0.49
CA ALA A 316 2.04 -11.30 -0.79
C ALA A 316 2.09 -12.27 -1.97
N SER A 317 2.94 -13.29 -1.90
CA SER A 317 3.09 -14.31 -2.95
C SER A 317 1.78 -15.07 -3.18
N SER A 318 1.11 -15.48 -2.11
CA SER A 318 -0.20 -16.13 -2.16
C SER A 318 -1.25 -15.26 -2.84
N LYS A 319 -1.33 -13.97 -2.50
CA LYS A 319 -2.28 -13.02 -3.11
C LYS A 319 -1.96 -12.77 -4.60
N MET A 320 -0.69 -12.53 -4.92
CA MET A 320 -0.23 -12.17 -6.28
C MET A 320 -0.32 -13.31 -7.28
N PHE A 321 -0.39 -14.55 -6.83
CA PHE A 321 -0.36 -15.69 -7.74
C PHE A 321 -1.51 -16.67 -7.51
N ALA A 322 -2.53 -16.26 -6.75
CA ALA A 322 -3.68 -17.11 -6.44
C ALA A 322 -4.33 -17.70 -7.71
N TRP A 323 -4.58 -16.88 -8.73
CA TRP A 323 -5.30 -17.30 -9.94
C TRP A 323 -4.53 -18.28 -10.84
N VAL A 324 -3.21 -18.40 -10.69
CA VAL A 324 -2.37 -19.39 -11.40
C VAL A 324 -1.99 -20.59 -10.52
N SER A 325 -2.29 -20.53 -9.21
CA SER A 325 -1.88 -21.54 -8.23
C SER A 325 -2.99 -22.52 -7.85
N ASP A 326 -4.21 -22.30 -8.34
CA ASP A 326 -5.37 -23.15 -8.08
C ASP A 326 -5.85 -23.81 -9.40
N PRO A 327 -5.53 -25.10 -9.62
CA PRO A 327 -5.96 -25.81 -10.84
C PRO A 327 -7.46 -26.10 -10.88
N ASP A 328 -8.14 -26.03 -9.73
CA ASP A 328 -9.59 -26.24 -9.62
C ASP A 328 -10.38 -24.96 -9.89
N LEU A 329 -9.70 -23.80 -9.98
CA LEU A 329 -10.34 -22.53 -10.31
C LEU A 329 -11.03 -22.59 -11.69
N ALA A 330 -12.26 -22.09 -11.75
CA ALA A 330 -13.05 -22.10 -12.97
C ALA A 330 -12.42 -21.24 -14.08
N PHE A 331 -12.47 -21.72 -15.31
CA PHE A 331 -12.09 -21.02 -16.53
C PHE A 331 -13.28 -20.94 -17.50
N GLY A 332 -14.14 -19.93 -17.28
CA GLY A 332 -15.51 -19.89 -17.77
C GLY A 332 -16.42 -20.73 -16.86
N SER A 333 -17.15 -21.68 -17.45
CA SER A 333 -18.08 -22.54 -16.70
C SER A 333 -17.47 -23.83 -16.13
N ILE A 334 -16.22 -24.14 -16.47
CA ILE A 334 -15.52 -25.36 -16.06
C ILE A 334 -14.05 -25.04 -15.75
N SER A 335 -13.41 -25.81 -14.88
CA SER A 335 -11.97 -25.70 -14.62
C SER A 335 -11.16 -26.22 -15.81
N ARG A 336 -10.07 -25.52 -16.16
CA ARG A 336 -9.13 -25.92 -17.21
C ARG A 336 -7.69 -25.75 -16.71
N PRO A 337 -7.13 -26.75 -16.01
CA PRO A 337 -5.88 -26.61 -15.26
C PRO A 337 -4.66 -26.21 -16.11
N SER A 338 -4.69 -26.46 -17.41
CA SER A 338 -3.58 -26.18 -18.33
C SER A 338 -3.66 -24.80 -18.99
N GLU A 339 -4.76 -24.05 -18.79
CA GLU A 339 -5.00 -22.79 -19.47
C GLU A 339 -4.53 -21.62 -18.61
N ILE A 340 -3.53 -20.86 -19.09
CA ILE A 340 -3.12 -19.60 -18.48
C ILE A 340 -3.14 -18.53 -19.58
N PRO A 341 -4.04 -17.53 -19.49
CA PRO A 341 -4.08 -16.46 -20.48
C PRO A 341 -2.75 -15.70 -20.58
N PRO A 342 -2.41 -15.11 -21.75
CA PRO A 342 -1.20 -14.30 -21.87
C PRO A 342 -1.29 -13.06 -20.97
N GLN A 343 -0.25 -12.84 -20.17
CA GLN A 343 -0.21 -11.76 -19.17
C GLN A 343 0.04 -10.38 -19.78
N GLY A 344 0.44 -10.32 -21.06
CA GLY A 344 0.67 -9.06 -21.76
C GLY A 344 1.79 -8.23 -21.11
N PRO A 345 1.62 -6.90 -20.99
CA PRO A 345 2.59 -6.01 -20.34
C PRO A 345 2.45 -5.96 -18.82
N LEU A 346 1.63 -6.81 -18.18
CA LEU A 346 1.49 -6.83 -16.72
C LEU A 346 2.87 -6.99 -16.07
N HIS A 347 3.19 -6.11 -15.12
CA HIS A 347 4.47 -6.12 -14.43
C HIS A 347 4.31 -5.63 -12.98
N LEU A 348 4.93 -6.34 -12.04
CA LEU A 348 5.01 -6.02 -10.63
C LEU A 348 6.41 -5.48 -10.32
N THR A 349 6.50 -4.31 -9.73
CA THR A 349 7.75 -3.75 -9.24
C THR A 349 7.66 -3.48 -7.75
N VAL A 350 8.59 -4.04 -6.99
CA VAL A 350 8.64 -3.91 -5.53
C VAL A 350 9.88 -3.14 -5.15
N TYR A 351 9.71 -1.92 -4.63
CA TYR A 351 10.79 -1.20 -3.98
C TYR A 351 10.87 -1.62 -2.52
N SER A 352 12.06 -2.05 -2.09
CA SER A 352 12.34 -2.46 -0.72
C SER A 352 13.50 -1.66 -0.14
N SER A 353 13.49 -1.46 1.18
CA SER A 353 14.64 -0.93 1.91
C SER A 353 14.94 -1.83 3.11
N PRO A 354 16.06 -2.58 3.09
CA PRO A 354 16.40 -3.52 4.16
C PRO A 354 16.63 -2.85 5.53
N GLY A 355 16.87 -1.53 5.53
CA GLY A 355 17.06 -0.69 6.72
C GLY A 355 15.80 0.09 7.17
N ASP A 356 14.62 -0.18 6.58
CA ASP A 356 13.39 0.49 6.96
C ASP A 356 12.98 0.16 8.41
N LYS A 357 13.06 1.17 9.28
CA LYS A 357 12.76 1.06 10.71
C LYS A 357 11.27 0.91 10.99
N ALA A 358 10.40 1.51 10.18
CA ALA A 358 8.95 1.41 10.37
C ALA A 358 8.48 -0.02 10.12
N LEU A 359 9.01 -0.65 9.06
CA LEU A 359 8.77 -2.06 8.80
C LEU A 359 9.39 -2.97 9.86
N GLY A 360 10.56 -2.60 10.41
CA GLY A 360 11.14 -3.32 11.54
C GLY A 360 10.24 -3.34 12.78
N ALA A 361 9.57 -2.22 13.08
CA ALA A 361 8.57 -2.17 14.13
C ALA A 361 7.35 -3.05 13.81
N SER A 362 6.85 -3.03 12.56
CA SER A 362 5.77 -3.93 12.13
C SER A 362 6.16 -5.40 12.29
N THR A 363 7.36 -5.81 11.84
CA THR A 363 7.86 -7.19 12.02
C THR A 363 7.83 -7.62 13.48
N LEU A 364 8.26 -6.75 14.41
CA LEU A 364 8.21 -7.02 15.85
C LEU A 364 6.76 -7.14 16.38
N LEU A 365 5.86 -6.27 15.92
CA LEU A 365 4.45 -6.27 16.35
C LEU A 365 3.69 -7.53 15.94
N PHE A 366 3.99 -8.07 14.76
CA PHE A 366 3.23 -9.19 14.17
C PHE A 366 3.94 -10.54 14.26
N GLY A 367 5.20 -10.58 14.70
CA GLY A 367 5.98 -11.81 14.76
C GLY A 367 6.21 -12.47 13.40
N SER A 368 6.08 -11.73 12.30
CA SER A 368 6.32 -12.23 10.94
C SER A 368 7.81 -12.43 10.69
N ALA A 369 8.19 -13.43 9.88
CA ALA A 369 9.59 -13.73 9.61
C ALA A 369 10.28 -12.68 8.72
N LEU A 370 9.59 -12.16 7.69
CA LEU A 370 10.15 -11.15 6.77
C LEU A 370 9.06 -10.34 6.06
N ARG A 371 9.10 -9.01 6.21
CA ARG A 371 8.25 -8.09 5.43
C ARG A 371 8.81 -7.92 4.02
N LEU A 372 7.92 -7.91 3.04
CA LEU A 372 8.26 -7.71 1.63
C LEU A 372 9.06 -6.41 1.40
N GLY A 373 8.74 -5.34 2.15
CA GLY A 373 9.44 -4.07 2.02
C GLY A 373 10.83 -4.03 2.66
N GLN A 374 11.22 -5.05 3.43
CA GLN A 374 12.58 -5.22 3.97
C GLN A 374 13.39 -6.26 3.20
N LEU A 375 12.85 -6.78 2.09
CA LEU A 375 13.48 -7.83 1.31
C LEU A 375 14.82 -7.33 0.74
N ALA A 376 15.86 -8.12 0.99
CA ALA A 376 17.18 -8.00 0.41
C ALA A 376 17.56 -9.37 -0.17
N VAL A 377 18.38 -9.41 -1.22
CA VAL A 377 18.72 -10.68 -1.91
C VAL A 377 19.35 -11.71 -0.95
N ASP A 378 20.11 -11.25 0.04
CA ASP A 378 20.82 -12.07 1.04
C ASP A 378 19.92 -12.49 2.21
N ARG A 379 18.73 -11.90 2.32
CA ARG A 379 17.71 -12.20 3.34
C ARG A 379 16.58 -13.09 2.84
N VAL A 380 16.60 -13.49 1.57
CA VAL A 380 15.63 -14.45 1.03
C VAL A 380 15.90 -15.84 1.64
N PRO A 381 14.92 -16.45 2.34
CA PRO A 381 15.09 -17.83 2.84
C PRO A 381 15.39 -18.81 1.70
N LYS A 382 16.25 -19.81 1.93
CA LYS A 382 16.74 -20.71 0.88
C LYS A 382 15.62 -21.50 0.18
N ASP A 383 14.70 -22.04 0.95
CA ASP A 383 13.48 -22.73 0.50
C ASP A 383 12.58 -21.83 -0.38
N ARG A 384 12.54 -20.53 -0.07
CA ARG A 384 11.79 -19.52 -0.85
C ARG A 384 12.51 -19.15 -2.14
N SER A 385 13.84 -19.09 -2.12
CA SER A 385 14.63 -18.96 -3.35
C SER A 385 14.38 -20.14 -4.30
N GLU A 386 14.21 -21.36 -3.78
CA GLU A 386 13.90 -22.55 -4.59
C GLU A 386 12.47 -22.55 -5.15
N ALA A 387 11.51 -21.94 -4.45
CA ALA A 387 10.16 -21.73 -5.01
C ALA A 387 10.19 -20.69 -6.14
N ALA A 388 10.96 -19.61 -5.99
CA ALA A 388 11.14 -18.59 -7.02
C ALA A 388 11.89 -19.12 -8.26
N THR A 389 12.81 -20.08 -8.10
CA THR A 389 13.48 -20.71 -9.26
C THR A 389 12.54 -21.56 -10.09
N ARG A 390 11.40 -22.04 -9.56
CA ARG A 390 10.39 -22.76 -10.38
C ARG A 390 9.86 -21.91 -11.52
N TRP A 391 9.90 -20.59 -11.38
CA TRP A 391 9.43 -19.64 -12.38
C TRP A 391 10.57 -19.01 -13.17
N ALA A 392 11.83 -19.31 -12.83
CA ALA A 392 12.99 -18.83 -13.56
C ALA A 392 12.92 -19.32 -15.02
N GLY A 393 13.10 -18.39 -15.97
CA GLY A 393 13.00 -18.68 -17.41
C GLY A 393 11.57 -18.81 -17.95
N SER A 394 10.54 -18.72 -17.10
CA SER A 394 9.14 -18.65 -17.53
C SER A 394 8.68 -17.20 -17.75
N GLN A 395 7.57 -16.99 -18.47
CA GLN A 395 6.93 -15.67 -18.56
C GLN A 395 6.60 -15.10 -17.18
N MET A 396 6.22 -15.96 -16.21
CA MET A 396 5.90 -15.57 -14.83
C MET A 396 7.11 -15.04 -14.07
N GLY A 397 8.31 -15.58 -14.32
CA GLY A 397 9.56 -15.11 -13.71
C GLY A 397 10.03 -13.75 -14.22
N GLY A 398 9.50 -13.30 -15.37
CA GLY A 398 9.75 -11.98 -15.93
C GLY A 398 8.67 -10.94 -15.60
N LEU A 399 7.68 -11.28 -14.77
CA LEU A 399 6.61 -10.36 -14.37
C LEU A 399 6.99 -9.52 -13.15
N VAL A 400 8.07 -9.84 -12.44
CA VAL A 400 8.38 -9.23 -11.15
C VAL A 400 9.82 -8.72 -11.15
N ASP A 401 10.00 -7.48 -10.70
CA ASP A 401 11.30 -6.92 -10.34
C ASP A 401 11.29 -6.47 -8.87
N PHE A 402 12.34 -6.82 -8.13
CA PHE A 402 12.61 -6.33 -6.79
C PHE A 402 13.75 -5.32 -6.84
N ILE A 403 13.51 -4.11 -6.34
CA ILE A 403 14.44 -2.99 -6.43
C ILE A 403 14.82 -2.59 -5.00
N GLU A 404 16.02 -3.01 -4.60
CA GLU A 404 16.60 -2.71 -3.31
C GLU A 404 17.12 -1.26 -3.27
N PHE A 405 16.71 -0.52 -2.25
CA PHE A 405 17.19 0.81 -1.92
C PHE A 405 17.97 0.78 -0.59
N SER A 406 19.27 1.10 -0.67
CA SER A 406 20.19 1.05 0.47
C SER A 406 20.35 2.38 1.22
N GLY A 407 19.66 3.46 0.82
CA GLY A 407 19.77 4.77 1.46
C GLY A 407 19.22 4.80 2.90
N GLY A 408 20.05 5.19 3.86
CA GLY A 408 19.78 5.12 5.30
C GLY A 408 19.53 6.48 5.97
N GLY A 409 18.42 6.58 6.73
CA GLY A 409 18.10 7.71 7.61
C GLY A 409 16.64 7.67 8.12
N LEU A 410 16.26 8.60 9.02
CA LEU A 410 14.89 8.76 9.60
C LEU A 410 13.74 8.92 8.55
N ILE A 411 14.06 8.89 7.25
CA ILE A 411 13.19 9.09 6.09
C ILE A 411 12.84 7.74 5.39
N GLY A 412 13.41 6.63 5.86
CA GLY A 412 13.45 5.34 5.15
C GLY A 412 12.13 4.62 4.85
N HIS A 413 10.96 5.11 5.26
CA HIS A 413 9.68 4.50 4.89
C HIS A 413 8.97 5.22 3.73
N SER A 414 9.27 6.50 3.49
CA SER A 414 8.68 7.33 2.43
C SER A 414 9.72 7.76 1.39
N TYR A 415 10.75 6.93 1.18
CA TYR A 415 11.86 7.22 0.26
C TYR A 415 11.36 7.43 -1.18
N PHE A 416 10.28 6.77 -1.60
CA PHE A 416 9.73 6.91 -2.96
C PHE A 416 9.31 8.35 -3.31
N LEU A 417 8.99 9.17 -2.30
CA LEU A 417 8.66 10.59 -2.48
C LEU A 417 9.81 11.54 -2.16
N SER A 418 10.90 11.07 -1.58
CA SER A 418 11.98 11.94 -1.08
C SER A 418 13.32 11.70 -1.76
N ASP A 419 13.59 10.47 -2.20
CA ASP A 419 14.82 10.06 -2.84
C ASP A 419 14.78 10.31 -4.37
N PRO A 420 15.72 11.09 -4.93
CA PRO A 420 15.76 11.38 -6.36
C PRO A 420 16.02 10.15 -7.24
N ALA A 421 16.80 9.17 -6.77
CA ALA A 421 17.17 8.00 -7.56
C ALA A 421 15.98 7.04 -7.69
N VAL A 422 15.27 6.80 -6.57
CA VAL A 422 14.01 6.02 -6.61
C VAL A 422 12.96 6.71 -7.47
N LYS A 423 12.87 8.06 -7.40
CA LYS A 423 12.00 8.84 -8.29
C LYS A 423 12.33 8.69 -9.75
N ALA A 424 13.61 8.85 -10.11
CA ALA A 424 14.06 8.72 -11.48
C ALA A 424 13.75 7.32 -12.03
N ASP A 425 13.96 6.28 -11.22
CA ASP A 425 13.69 4.90 -11.62
C ASP A 425 12.19 4.63 -11.85
N PHE A 426 11.30 5.02 -10.94
CA PHE A 426 9.86 4.76 -11.18
C PHE A 426 9.31 5.64 -12.31
N VAL A 427 9.86 6.83 -12.53
CA VAL A 427 9.50 7.67 -13.68
C VAL A 427 9.90 6.97 -14.98
N ALA A 428 11.11 6.41 -15.05
CA ALA A 428 11.57 5.63 -16.21
C ALA A 428 10.69 4.39 -16.45
N LEU A 429 10.27 3.69 -15.38
CA LEU A 429 9.35 2.57 -15.47
C LEU A 429 7.98 2.96 -16.05
N ILE A 430 7.37 4.03 -15.53
CA ILE A 430 5.96 4.35 -15.80
C ILE A 430 5.79 5.27 -17.00
N ARG A 431 6.52 6.38 -17.04
CA ARG A 431 6.44 7.37 -18.13
C ARG A 431 7.16 6.86 -19.37
N ASP A 432 8.41 6.42 -19.19
CA ASP A 432 9.29 6.06 -20.32
C ASP A 432 9.13 4.59 -20.75
N ARG A 433 8.32 3.82 -20.00
CA ARG A 433 8.04 2.39 -20.24
C ARG A 433 9.30 1.53 -20.34
N VAL A 434 10.29 1.86 -19.52
CA VAL A 434 11.60 1.23 -19.55
C VAL A 434 11.62 0.01 -18.63
N LYS A 435 12.07 -1.14 -19.14
CA LYS A 435 12.21 -2.38 -18.37
C LYS A 435 13.49 -2.36 -17.52
N ALA A 436 13.52 -3.17 -16.46
CA ALA A 436 14.75 -3.32 -15.69
C ALA A 436 15.89 -3.89 -16.55
N GLY A 437 17.12 -3.42 -16.28
CA GLY A 437 18.32 -3.73 -17.07
C GLY A 437 18.55 -2.81 -18.28
N ASP A 438 17.62 -1.94 -18.64
CA ASP A 438 17.86 -0.88 -19.62
C ASP A 438 18.71 0.24 -18.99
N PRO A 439 19.77 0.73 -19.66
CA PRO A 439 20.68 1.76 -19.12
C PRO A 439 20.01 3.09 -18.72
N ARG A 440 18.80 3.38 -19.21
CA ARG A 440 18.03 4.57 -18.82
C ARG A 440 17.48 4.46 -17.40
N ARG A 441 17.44 3.27 -16.81
CA ARG A 441 17.12 3.05 -15.40
C ARG A 441 18.42 2.96 -14.60
N GLN A 442 18.54 3.80 -13.58
CA GLN A 442 19.70 3.85 -12.68
C GLN A 442 19.64 2.73 -11.64
N ILE A 443 19.61 1.49 -12.13
CA ILE A 443 19.59 0.28 -11.32
C ILE A 443 20.61 -0.73 -11.85
N VAL A 444 21.25 -1.46 -10.95
CA VAL A 444 22.19 -2.54 -11.28
C VAL A 444 21.60 -3.89 -10.93
N GLU A 445 21.83 -4.88 -11.79
CA GLU A 445 21.41 -6.26 -11.55
C GLU A 445 22.24 -6.84 -10.40
N ILE A 446 21.59 -7.32 -9.34
CA ILE A 446 22.26 -8.12 -8.30
C ILE A 446 22.21 -9.60 -8.71
N LYS A 447 20.98 -10.06 -9.00
CA LYS A 447 20.63 -11.40 -9.49
C LYS A 447 19.16 -11.34 -9.85
N ARG A 448 18.75 -11.59 -11.09
CA ARG A 448 17.31 -11.57 -11.45
C ARG A 448 16.46 -12.43 -10.49
N PRO A 449 15.28 -11.94 -10.06
CA PRO A 449 14.65 -10.64 -10.39
C PRO A 449 15.06 -9.44 -9.49
N PHE A 450 16.20 -9.52 -8.80
CA PHE A 450 16.69 -8.51 -7.85
C PHE A 450 17.68 -7.51 -8.48
N TRP A 451 17.40 -6.25 -8.22
CA TRP A 451 18.13 -5.07 -8.67
C TRP A 451 18.43 -4.16 -7.49
N ARG A 452 19.40 -3.26 -7.63
CA ARG A 452 19.70 -2.21 -6.64
C ARG A 452 19.68 -0.85 -7.30
N VAL A 453 19.10 0.15 -6.64
CA VAL A 453 19.21 1.55 -7.07
C VAL A 453 20.67 1.98 -6.96
N THR A 454 21.24 2.49 -8.05
CA THR A 454 22.58 3.06 -8.01
C THR A 454 22.53 4.46 -7.44
N ASP A 455 23.44 4.76 -6.51
CA ASP A 455 23.59 6.11 -6.00
C ASP A 455 24.03 7.04 -7.15
N VAL A 456 23.32 8.14 -7.38
CA VAL A 456 23.65 9.11 -8.46
C VAL A 456 25.09 9.61 -8.34
N GLN A 457 25.67 9.57 -7.13
CA GLN A 457 27.06 9.94 -6.86
C GLN A 457 28.10 8.85 -7.20
N GLN A 458 27.72 7.57 -7.28
CA GLN A 458 28.66 6.50 -7.62
C GLN A 458 28.88 6.36 -9.13
N ALA A 459 27.91 6.74 -9.96
CA ALA A 459 28.04 6.71 -11.42
C ALA A 459 28.96 7.83 -11.99
N LEU A 460 29.46 8.73 -11.13
CA LEU A 460 30.38 9.82 -11.48
C LEU A 460 31.80 9.64 -10.90
N ARG A 461 32.10 8.48 -10.30
CA ARG A 461 33.44 8.05 -9.92
C ARG A 461 33.90 6.95 -10.86
#